data_AF-A0A832ETW7-F1
#
_entry.id   AF-A0A832ETW7-F1
#
_cell.length_a   1.000
_cell.length_b   1.000
_cell.length_c   1.000
_cell.angle_alpha   90.00
_cell.angle_beta   90.00
_cell.angle_gamma   90.00
#
_symmetry.space_group_name_H-M   'P 1'
#
loop_
_entity.id
_entity.type
_entity.pdbx_description
1 polymer ?
#
loop_
_entity_poly.entity_id
_entity_poly.type
_entity_poly.pdbx_seq_one_letter_code
_entity_poly.pdbx_strand_id
1 'polypeptide(L)'
;YESPNSRYVADFIGDVNLIEGRVTSVENGLVRLGWAGGKDDLLISSDMAVNTGDRLWFAMRPEKIHISSGPPEQADNTVGGTVLDIAYAGNTTTYHVDIGNGLIIKTQETNRRHRVNRTITWEDRVWLGWTRNAGVLLRE
;
A
#
# COMPACT_ATOMS: atom_id res chain seq x y z
N TYR A 1 14.21 -18.42 -3.90
CA TYR A 1 14.55 -17.92 -2.56
C TYR A 1 13.94 -16.52 -2.44
N GLU A 2 12.60 -16.40 -2.47
CA GLU A 2 11.91 -15.09 -2.57
C GLU A 2 10.48 -15.14 -2.02
N SER A 3 10.29 -15.58 -0.77
CA SER A 3 8.99 -15.41 -0.08
C SER A 3 9.24 -15.34 1.42
N PRO A 4 9.24 -14.16 2.05
CA PRO A 4 9.34 -14.10 3.50
C PRO A 4 8.00 -14.52 4.10
N ASN A 5 8.01 -15.55 4.95
CA ASN A 5 6.83 -16.08 5.66
C ASN A 5 6.61 -15.45 7.04
N SER A 6 7.37 -14.41 7.43
CA SER A 6 7.21 -13.74 8.74
C SER A 6 7.52 -12.25 8.66
N ARG A 7 6.77 -11.47 9.45
CA ARG A 7 6.93 -10.03 9.68
C ARG A 7 8.39 -9.63 9.97
N TYR A 8 9.17 -10.47 10.65
CA TYR A 8 10.56 -10.18 11.03
C TYR A 8 11.51 -10.06 9.83
N VAL A 9 11.17 -10.70 8.71
CA VAL A 9 11.95 -10.62 7.48
C VAL A 9 11.53 -9.43 6.62
N ALA A 10 10.28 -8.95 6.76
CA ALA A 10 9.79 -7.79 6.03
C ALA A 10 10.41 -6.46 6.52
N ASP A 11 10.72 -6.34 7.82
CA ASP A 11 11.49 -5.20 8.35
C ASP A 11 12.97 -5.20 7.88
N PHE A 12 13.50 -6.36 7.48
CA PHE A 12 14.89 -6.50 7.02
C PHE A 12 15.03 -6.41 5.48
N ILE A 13 13.94 -6.63 4.73
CA ILE A 13 13.92 -6.60 3.26
C ILE A 13 13.33 -5.27 2.78
N GLY A 14 14.11 -4.20 2.92
CA GLY A 14 13.95 -2.96 2.16
C GLY A 14 12.80 -2.02 2.56
N ASP A 15 12.60 -1.00 1.74
CA ASP A 15 11.57 0.02 1.93
C ASP A 15 10.19 -0.57 1.57
N VAL A 16 9.44 -1.05 2.57
CA VAL A 16 8.07 -1.57 2.40
C VAL A 16 7.07 -0.83 3.31
N ASN A 17 5.81 -0.83 2.90
CA ASN A 17 4.67 -0.51 3.74
C ASN A 17 4.16 -1.81 4.38
N LEU A 18 3.99 -1.81 5.69
CA LEU A 18 3.43 -2.93 6.43
C LEU A 18 2.12 -2.49 7.08
N ILE A 19 1.01 -3.07 6.63
CA ILE A 19 -0.33 -2.74 7.11
C ILE A 19 -0.85 -3.90 7.93
N GLU A 20 -1.16 -3.66 9.19
CA GLU A 20 -1.87 -4.64 10.03
C GLU A 20 -3.37 -4.59 9.76
N GLY A 21 -3.99 -5.77 9.72
CA GLY A 21 -5.43 -5.87 9.63
C GLY A 21 -5.96 -7.22 10.08
N ARG A 22 -7.29 -7.34 10.04
CA ARG A 22 -8.01 -8.58 10.37
C ARG A 22 -8.80 -9.04 9.16
N VAL A 23 -8.73 -10.33 8.84
CA VAL A 23 -9.46 -10.91 7.71
C VAL A 23 -10.96 -10.79 7.96
N THR A 24 -11.67 -10.17 7.02
CA THR A 24 -13.13 -9.98 7.08
C THR A 24 -13.86 -10.99 6.20
N SER A 25 -13.27 -11.40 5.08
CA SER A 25 -13.75 -12.53 4.27
C SER A 25 -12.65 -13.15 3.39
N VAL A 26 -12.90 -14.37 2.92
CA VAL A 26 -12.01 -15.12 2.02
C VAL A 26 -12.86 -15.82 0.97
N GLU A 27 -12.68 -15.47 -0.30
CA GLU A 27 -13.48 -15.98 -1.42
C GLU A 27 -12.62 -16.14 -2.67
N ASN A 28 -12.59 -17.33 -3.26
CA ASN A 28 -11.94 -17.59 -4.56
C ASN A 28 -10.47 -17.09 -4.65
N GLY A 29 -9.67 -17.28 -3.59
CA GLY A 29 -8.27 -16.81 -3.54
C GLY A 29 -8.12 -15.29 -3.32
N LEU A 30 -9.22 -14.59 -3.03
CA LEU A 30 -9.24 -13.19 -2.61
C LEU A 30 -9.51 -13.10 -1.11
N VAL A 31 -8.70 -12.30 -0.44
CA VAL A 31 -8.80 -12.00 0.99
C VAL A 31 -9.23 -10.54 1.12
N ARG A 32 -10.26 -10.30 1.92
CA ARG A 32 -10.61 -8.96 2.39
C ARG A 32 -9.99 -8.74 3.76
N LEU A 33 -9.24 -7.65 3.91
CA LEU A 33 -8.54 -7.30 5.13
C LEU A 33 -9.08 -5.97 5.67
N GLY A 34 -9.80 -6.03 6.78
CA GLY A 34 -10.24 -4.85 7.53
C GLY A 34 -9.03 -4.20 8.20
N TRP A 35 -8.87 -2.89 7.98
CA TRP A 35 -7.69 -2.13 8.36
C TRP A 35 -8.04 -0.67 8.65
N ALA A 36 -7.13 0.05 9.31
CA ALA A 36 -7.18 1.52 9.49
C ALA A 36 -8.48 2.12 10.06
N GLY A 37 -9.33 1.32 10.71
CA GLY A 37 -10.47 1.78 11.52
C GLY A 37 -11.44 2.72 10.80
N GLY A 38 -12.05 2.26 9.70
CA GLY A 38 -13.08 3.02 8.96
C GLY A 38 -12.79 3.24 7.48
N LYS A 39 -11.75 2.59 6.94
CA LYS A 39 -11.49 2.52 5.49
C LYS A 39 -12.10 1.25 4.90
N ASP A 40 -12.35 1.26 3.60
CA ASP A 40 -12.78 0.07 2.88
C ASP A 40 -11.74 -1.05 3.03
N ASP A 41 -12.21 -2.29 3.17
CA ASP A 41 -11.34 -3.45 3.29
C ASP A 41 -10.39 -3.57 2.10
N LEU A 42 -9.13 -3.91 2.37
CA LEU A 42 -8.19 -4.20 1.29
C LEU A 42 -8.55 -5.52 0.63
N LEU A 43 -8.66 -5.50 -0.69
CA LEU A 43 -8.77 -6.69 -1.53
C LEU A 43 -7.38 -7.17 -1.93
N ILE A 44 -7.03 -8.39 -1.54
CA ILE A 44 -5.68 -8.97 -1.73
C ILE A 44 -5.83 -10.35 -2.36
N SER A 45 -5.12 -10.62 -3.44
CA SER A 45 -5.01 -11.98 -4.00
C SER A 45 -3.94 -12.75 -3.22
N SER A 46 -4.29 -13.90 -2.70
CA SER A 46 -3.34 -14.73 -1.95
C SER A 46 -3.73 -16.21 -1.99
N ASP A 47 -2.73 -17.06 -2.19
CA ASP A 47 -2.86 -18.52 -2.02
C ASP A 47 -2.62 -18.95 -0.56
N MET A 48 -2.38 -17.99 0.34
CA MET A 48 -2.21 -18.28 1.76
C MET A 48 -3.54 -18.79 2.35
N ALA A 49 -3.51 -19.96 2.98
CA ALA A 49 -4.65 -20.45 3.75
C ALA A 49 -4.89 -19.53 4.94
N VAL A 50 -6.02 -18.83 4.98
CA VAL A 50 -6.39 -17.90 6.05
C VAL A 50 -7.86 -18.05 6.38
N ASN A 51 -8.23 -17.77 7.63
CA ASN A 51 -9.60 -17.80 8.10
C ASN A 51 -10.11 -16.39 8.39
N THR A 52 -11.43 -16.21 8.32
CA THR A 52 -12.06 -14.97 8.80
C THR A 52 -11.74 -14.77 10.28
N GLY A 53 -11.33 -13.56 10.63
CA GLY A 53 -10.88 -13.20 11.97
C GLY A 53 -9.38 -13.34 12.19
N ASP A 54 -8.61 -13.94 11.27
CA ASP A 54 -7.15 -14.00 11.40
C ASP A 54 -6.55 -12.59 11.39
N ARG A 55 -5.57 -12.35 12.26
CA ARG A 55 -4.75 -11.14 12.25
C ARG A 55 -3.56 -11.36 11.34
N LEU A 56 -3.39 -10.51 10.33
CA LEU A 56 -2.36 -10.61 9.31
C LEU A 56 -1.71 -9.25 9.05
N TRP A 57 -0.56 -9.29 8.38
CA TRP A 57 0.08 -8.09 7.84
C TRP A 57 0.14 -8.15 6.32
N PHE A 58 -0.17 -7.04 5.68
CA PHE A 58 -0.01 -6.86 4.25
C PHE A 58 1.23 -6.03 3.98
N ALA A 59 2.21 -6.64 3.31
CA ALA A 59 3.45 -6.00 2.93
C ALA A 59 3.39 -5.57 1.46
N MET A 60 3.56 -4.28 1.20
CA MET A 60 3.58 -3.69 -0.14
C MET A 60 4.83 -2.87 -0.37
N ARG A 61 5.41 -2.98 -1.57
CA ARG A 61 6.53 -2.12 -1.96
C ARG A 61 6.01 -0.76 -2.44
N PRO A 62 6.64 0.38 -2.09
CA PRO A 62 6.23 1.72 -2.49
C PRO A 62 6.07 1.89 -4.01
N GLU A 63 6.88 1.22 -4.83
CA GLU A 63 6.80 1.30 -6.30
C GLU A 63 5.60 0.56 -6.90
N LYS A 64 4.85 -0.20 -6.09
CA LYS A 64 3.59 -0.86 -6.49
C LYS A 64 2.36 0.01 -6.20
N ILE A 65 2.56 1.16 -5.59
CA ILE A 65 1.52 2.12 -5.23
C ILE A 65 1.60 3.28 -6.23
N HIS A 66 0.47 3.65 -6.80
CA HIS A 66 0.35 4.83 -7.66
C HIS A 66 -0.23 5.99 -6.84
N ILE A 67 0.25 7.21 -7.13
CA ILE A 67 -0.22 8.45 -6.51
C ILE A 67 -0.78 9.38 -7.59
N SER A 68 -1.98 9.91 -7.33
CA SER A 68 -2.68 10.81 -8.23
C SER A 68 -3.38 11.93 -7.46
N SER A 69 -3.63 13.06 -8.13
CA SER A 69 -4.37 14.20 -7.54
C SER A 69 -5.88 13.95 -7.43
N GLY A 70 -6.41 12.98 -8.19
CA GLY A 70 -7.81 12.54 -8.15
C GLY A 70 -7.94 11.03 -7.92
N PRO A 71 -9.15 10.54 -7.59
CA PRO A 71 -9.39 9.11 -7.40
C PRO A 71 -8.95 8.32 -8.65
N PRO A 72 -8.16 7.25 -8.51
CA PRO A 72 -7.73 6.46 -9.65
C PRO A 72 -8.93 5.73 -10.28
N GLU A 73 -9.03 5.77 -11.62
CA GLU A 73 -10.13 5.11 -12.35
C GLU A 73 -10.01 3.58 -12.32
N GLN A 74 -8.80 3.05 -12.15
CA GLN A 74 -8.49 1.62 -12.21
C GLN A 74 -7.56 1.22 -11.07
N ALA A 75 -8.14 0.86 -9.93
CA ALA A 75 -7.44 0.25 -8.81
C ALA A 75 -8.39 -0.68 -8.05
N ASP A 76 -7.86 -1.79 -7.53
CA ASP A 76 -8.63 -2.69 -6.65
C ASP A 76 -8.74 -2.12 -5.24
N ASN A 77 -7.74 -1.33 -4.83
CA ASN A 77 -7.64 -0.70 -3.53
C ASN A 77 -7.33 0.78 -3.70
N THR A 78 -8.05 1.64 -2.96
CA THR A 78 -7.81 3.08 -2.99
C THR A 78 -7.88 3.68 -1.60
N VAL A 79 -7.08 4.73 -1.37
CA VAL A 79 -7.16 5.51 -0.15
C VAL A 79 -6.76 6.96 -0.41
N GLY A 80 -7.56 7.89 0.09
CA GLY A 80 -7.23 9.32 0.09
C GLY A 80 -6.31 9.69 1.26
N GLY A 81 -5.38 10.61 1.03
CA GLY A 81 -4.44 11.10 2.03
C GLY A 81 -3.90 12.49 1.72
N THR A 82 -2.98 12.93 2.56
CA THR A 82 -2.26 14.21 2.42
C THR A 82 -0.77 13.96 2.33
N VAL A 83 -0.07 14.59 1.38
CA VAL A 83 1.40 14.51 1.29
C VAL A 83 2.03 15.22 2.50
N LEU A 84 2.77 14.48 3.32
CA LEU A 84 3.53 15.04 4.44
C LEU A 84 4.96 15.39 4.05
N ASP A 85 5.60 14.54 3.23
CA ASP A 85 6.99 14.70 2.87
C ASP A 85 7.28 14.10 1.49
N ILE A 86 8.32 14.61 0.84
CA ILE A 86 8.79 14.20 -0.48
C ILE A 86 10.31 14.05 -0.43
N ALA A 87 10.77 12.81 -0.60
CA ALA A 87 12.19 12.47 -0.66
C ALA A 87 12.62 12.22 -2.11
N TYR A 88 13.76 12.78 -2.50
CA TYR A 88 14.33 12.60 -3.82
C TYR A 88 15.62 11.77 -3.74
N ALA A 89 15.65 10.63 -4.44
CA ALA A 89 16.80 9.74 -4.51
C ALA A 89 17.13 9.40 -5.97
N GLY A 90 18.13 10.07 -6.53
CA GLY A 90 18.54 9.88 -7.92
C GLY A 90 17.40 10.20 -8.90
N ASN A 91 16.88 9.19 -9.57
CA ASN A 91 15.79 9.31 -10.53
C ASN A 91 14.42 8.94 -9.94
N THR A 92 14.31 8.88 -8.62
CA THR A 92 13.14 8.36 -7.92
C THR A 92 12.66 9.39 -6.91
N THR A 93 11.34 9.54 -6.85
CA THR A 93 10.64 10.38 -5.87
C THR A 93 9.80 9.49 -4.97
N THR A 94 9.99 9.62 -3.67
CA THR A 94 9.19 8.92 -2.65
C THR A 94 8.32 9.94 -1.94
N TYR A 95 7.01 9.70 -1.93
CA TYR A 95 6.04 10.51 -1.20
C TYR A 95 5.65 9.77 0.08
N HIS A 96 5.66 10.48 1.20
CA HIS A 96 5.09 10.05 2.46
C HIS A 96 3.68 10.64 2.57
N VAL A 97 2.66 9.79 2.55
CA VAL A 97 1.26 10.22 2.52
C VAL A 97 0.56 9.78 3.80
N ASP A 98 0.07 10.76 4.57
CA ASP A 98 -0.78 10.50 5.74
C ASP A 98 -2.21 10.18 5.27
N ILE A 99 -2.68 9.00 5.63
CA ILE A 99 -4.02 8.52 5.31
C ILE A 99 -4.97 8.63 6.50
N GLY A 100 -4.55 9.28 7.59
CA GLY A 100 -5.29 9.46 8.83
C GLY A 100 -4.98 8.38 9.87
N ASN A 101 -5.41 8.64 11.12
CA ASN A 101 -5.17 7.76 12.28
C ASN A 101 -3.68 7.46 12.54
N GLY A 102 -2.77 8.37 12.14
CA GLY A 102 -1.32 8.22 12.30
C GLY A 102 -0.68 7.21 11.34
N LEU A 103 -1.41 6.75 10.31
CA LEU A 103 -0.89 5.83 9.31
C LEU A 103 -0.30 6.59 8.14
N ILE A 104 0.97 6.30 7.83
CA ILE A 104 1.69 6.87 6.70
C ILE A 104 1.96 5.75 5.69
N ILE A 105 1.63 6.00 4.42
CA ILE A 105 1.98 5.13 3.29
C ILE A 105 3.05 5.82 2.45
N LYS A 106 4.13 5.08 2.18
CA LYS A 106 5.20 5.44 1.24
C LYS A 106 4.82 4.99 -0.16
N THR A 107 4.91 5.88 -1.14
CA THR A 107 4.72 5.55 -2.55
C THR A 107 5.88 6.11 -3.37
N GLN A 108 6.31 5.36 -4.38
CA GLN A 108 7.56 5.66 -5.08
C GLN A 108 7.36 5.69 -6.60
N GLU A 109 7.72 6.82 -7.22
CA GLU A 109 7.64 6.99 -8.68
C GLU A 109 9.03 7.16 -9.30
N THR A 110 9.29 6.47 -10.42
CA THR A 110 10.49 6.73 -11.23
C THR A 110 10.24 7.95 -12.11
N ASN A 111 11.13 8.93 -12.03
CA ASN A 111 11.09 10.22 -12.71
C ASN A 111 11.28 10.16 -14.24
N ARG A 112 11.20 8.96 -14.85
CA ARG A 112 11.47 8.71 -16.28
C ARG A 112 10.36 9.20 -17.21
N ARG A 113 9.19 9.59 -16.67
CA ARG A 113 8.03 10.10 -17.44
C ARG A 113 7.55 11.43 -16.86
N HIS A 114 8.38 12.46 -16.98
CA HIS A 114 7.96 13.85 -16.78
C HIS A 114 6.89 14.21 -17.82
N ARG A 115 5.61 14.03 -17.48
CA ARG A 115 4.51 14.76 -18.11
C ARG A 115 3.21 14.81 -17.31
N VAL A 116 3.00 13.98 -16.28
CA VAL A 116 1.69 13.93 -15.58
C VAL A 116 1.72 14.43 -14.13
N ASN A 117 2.78 14.18 -13.35
CA ASN A 117 2.77 14.43 -11.89
C ASN A 117 3.56 15.66 -11.40
N ARG A 118 3.85 16.63 -12.26
CA ARG A 118 4.56 17.87 -11.87
C ARG A 118 3.76 18.78 -10.91
N THR A 119 2.56 18.37 -10.53
CA THR A 119 1.63 19.15 -9.70
C THR A 119 1.62 18.71 -8.24
N ILE A 120 1.92 17.44 -7.93
CA ILE A 120 1.83 16.94 -6.55
C ILE A 120 2.98 17.47 -5.72
N THR A 121 2.65 18.21 -4.67
CA THR A 121 3.59 18.85 -3.75
C THR A 121 3.18 18.60 -2.29
N TRP A 122 3.96 19.11 -1.34
CA TRP A 122 3.64 19.04 0.09
C TRP A 122 2.24 19.56 0.39
N GLU A 123 1.58 18.95 1.38
CA GLU A 123 0.23 19.27 1.86
C GLU A 123 -0.90 19.02 0.84
N ASP A 124 -0.59 18.57 -0.38
CA ASP A 124 -1.62 18.22 -1.36
C ASP A 124 -2.46 17.05 -0.90
N ARG A 125 -3.76 17.16 -1.17
CA ARG A 125 -4.69 16.03 -1.10
C ARG A 125 -4.50 15.15 -2.31
N VAL A 126 -4.22 13.88 -2.06
CA VAL A 126 -3.89 12.89 -3.07
C VAL A 126 -4.66 11.60 -2.84
N TRP A 127 -4.68 10.76 -3.86
CA TRP A 127 -5.19 9.41 -3.81
C TRP A 127 -4.06 8.43 -4.07
N LEU A 128 -4.04 7.36 -3.29
CA LEU A 128 -3.19 6.21 -3.50
C LEU A 128 -4.03 5.08 -4.08
N GLY A 129 -3.47 4.38 -5.06
CA GLY A 129 -4.12 3.24 -5.70
C GLY A 129 -3.16 2.08 -5.93
N TRP A 130 -3.63 0.86 -5.73
CA TRP A 130 -2.89 -0.35 -6.04
C TRP A 130 -3.83 -1.52 -6.39
N THR A 131 -3.26 -2.53 -7.03
CA THR A 131 -3.99 -3.74 -7.40
C THR A 131 -3.97 -4.77 -6.27
N ARG A 132 -4.86 -5.75 -6.32
CA ARG A 132 -4.92 -6.89 -5.39
C ARG A 132 -3.65 -7.75 -5.37
N ASN A 133 -2.76 -7.58 -6.35
CA ASN A 133 -1.50 -8.31 -6.50
C ASN A 133 -0.27 -7.45 -6.10
N ALA A 134 -0.48 -6.26 -5.54
CA ALA A 134 0.57 -5.30 -5.26
C ALA A 134 1.47 -5.65 -4.06
N GLY A 135 1.13 -6.70 -3.31
CA GLY A 135 1.84 -7.11 -2.11
C GLY A 135 1.56 -8.55 -1.72
N VAL A 136 2.03 -8.92 -0.53
CA VAL A 136 1.88 -10.27 0.03
C VAL A 136 1.32 -10.20 1.45
N LEU A 137 0.50 -11.18 1.80
CA LEU A 137 0.08 -11.39 3.19
C LEU A 137 1.18 -12.11 3.97
N LEU A 138 1.34 -11.73 5.22
CA LEU A 138 2.30 -12.27 6.17
C LEU A 138 1.57 -12.66 7.46
N ARG A 139 2.03 -13.76 8.06
CA ARG A 139 1.71 -14.12 9.43
C ARG A 139 2.76 -13.54 10.37
N GLU A 140 2.45 -13.56 11.66
CA GLU A 140 3.40 -13.26 12.73
C GLU A 140 4.64 -14.16 12.63
#